data_AF-A0A918PBY8-F1
#
_entry.id   AF-A0A918PBY8-F1
#
_cell.length_a   1.000
_cell.length_b   1.000
_cell.length_c   1.000
_cell.angle_alpha   90.00
_cell.angle_beta   90.00
_cell.angle_gamma   90.00
#
_symmetry.space_group_name_H-M   'P 1'
#
loop_
_entity.id
_entity.type
_entity.pdbx_description
1 polymer ?
#
loop_
_entity_poly.entity_id
_entity_poly.type
_entity_poly.pdbx_seq_one_letter_code
_entity_poly.pdbx_strand_id
1 'polypeptide(L)' 'MDMGGVAALERDAERRWLPAGDPQSLPRLDAEAASRNAAGEDVHVVYSARGDRFMIVPRPKAAA' A
#
# COMPACT_ATOMS: atom_id res chain seq x y z
N MET A 1 -26.79 1.69 -15.21
CA MET A 1 -25.67 0.73 -15.28
C MET A 1 -24.56 1.31 -14.44
N ASP A 2 -24.41 0.79 -13.22
CA ASP A 2 -23.35 1.18 -12.30
C ASP A 2 -22.02 0.61 -12.83
N MET A 3 -21.21 1.47 -13.44
CA MET A 3 -19.80 1.19 -13.77
C MET A 3 -18.88 1.94 -12.78
N GLY A 4 -19.22 1.95 -11.49
CA GLY A 4 -18.41 2.61 -10.45
C GLY A 4 -17.64 1.64 -9.55
N GLY A 5 -18.19 0.44 -9.31
CA GLY A 5 -17.69 -0.47 -8.27
C GLY A 5 -16.43 -1.27 -8.61
N VAL A 6 -16.19 -1.61 -9.89
CA VAL A 6 -15.07 -2.51 -10.28
C VAL A 6 -13.74 -1.76 -10.51
N ALA A 7 -13.78 -0.48 -10.89
CA ALA A 7 -12.58 0.32 -11.08
C ALA A 7 -11.92 0.75 -9.75
N ALA A 8 -12.69 0.82 -8.67
CA ALA A 8 -12.17 1.10 -7.34
C ALA A 8 -11.39 -0.10 -6.78
N LEU A 9 -11.85 -1.32 -7.05
CA LEU A 9 -11.22 -2.55 -6.57
C LEU A 9 -9.93 -2.89 -7.33
N GLU A 10 -9.90 -2.71 -8.65
CA GLU A 10 -8.68 -2.92 -9.48
C GLU A 10 -7.58 -1.89 -9.14
N ARG A 11 -7.96 -0.64 -8.83
CA ARG A 11 -7.01 0.38 -8.34
C ARG A 11 -6.41 0.05 -6.97
N ASP A 12 -7.11 -0.73 -6.15
CA ASP A 12 -6.65 -1.16 -4.83
C ASP A 12 -5.59 -2.27 -4.94
N ALA A 13 -5.68 -3.12 -5.97
CA ALA A 13 -4.70 -4.16 -6.27
C ALA A 13 -3.40 -3.60 -6.89
N GLU A 14 -3.49 -2.58 -7.73
CA GLU A 14 -2.33 -1.99 -8.41
C GLU A 14 -1.54 -0.96 -7.55
N ARG A 15 -2.14 -0.41 -6.48
CA ARG A 15 -1.50 0.65 -5.65
C ARG A 15 -0.65 0.16 -4.48
N ARG A 16 -0.38 -1.13 -4.37
CA ARG A 16 0.40 -1.66 -3.25
C ARG A 16 1.88 -1.31 -3.31
N TRP A 17 2.34 -0.63 -4.36
CA TRP A 17 3.70 -0.15 -4.53
C TRP A 17 3.78 1.14 -5.36
N LEU A 18 4.71 2.02 -5.02
CA LEU A 18 4.97 3.30 -5.72
C LEU A 18 6.49 3.52 -5.89
N PRO A 19 6.94 4.22 -6.94
CA PRO A 19 8.36 4.47 -7.20
C PRO A 19 8.98 5.35 -6.11
N ALA A 20 10.18 5.02 -5.64
CA ALA A 20 10.84 5.79 -4.58
C ALA A 20 11.43 7.12 -5.08
N GLY A 21 11.68 7.23 -6.39
CA GLY A 21 12.09 8.48 -7.03
C GLY A 21 11.03 9.59 -7.03
N ASP A 22 9.78 9.29 -6.66
CA ASP A 22 8.74 10.31 -6.49
C ASP A 22 8.56 10.67 -4.99
N PRO A 23 8.75 11.95 -4.61
CA PRO A 23 8.71 12.37 -3.21
C PRO A 23 7.31 12.26 -2.58
N GLN A 24 6.24 12.10 -3.38
CA GLN A 24 4.88 11.91 -2.91
C GLN A 24 4.53 10.43 -2.68
N SER A 25 5.40 9.51 -3.08
CA SER A 25 5.12 8.08 -3.02
C SER A 25 5.13 7.54 -1.60
N LEU A 26 6.10 7.94 -0.78
CA LEU A 26 6.14 7.54 0.62
C LEU A 26 4.95 8.09 1.43
N PRO A 27 4.62 9.40 1.40
CA PRO A 27 3.46 9.94 2.10
C PRO A 27 2.13 9.29 1.69
N ARG A 28 1.97 8.95 0.40
CA ARG A 28 0.76 8.29 -0.11
C ARG A 28 0.62 6.87 0.44
N LEU A 29 1.69 6.08 0.39
CA LEU A 29 1.66 4.71 0.92
C LEU A 29 1.55 4.70 2.44
N ASP A 30 2.11 5.70 3.13
CA ASP A 30 1.98 5.83 4.58
C ASP A 30 0.53 6.08 4.99
N ALA A 31 -0.16 7.02 4.30
CA ALA A 31 -1.58 7.27 4.51
C ALA A 31 -2.46 6.04 4.20
N GLU A 32 -2.16 5.31 3.12
CA GLU A 32 -2.88 4.07 2.77
C GLU A 32 -2.62 2.96 3.81
N ALA A 33 -1.38 2.79 4.27
CA ALA A 33 -1.04 1.84 5.32
C ALA A 33 -1.75 2.18 6.63
N ALA A 34 -1.82 3.46 7.01
CA ALA A 34 -2.56 3.91 8.17
C ALA A 34 -4.06 3.59 8.06
N SER A 35 -4.67 3.80 6.88
CA SER A 35 -6.07 3.44 6.65
C SER A 35 -6.32 1.93 6.74
N ARG A 36 -5.42 1.10 6.19
CA ARG A 36 -5.51 -0.36 6.26
C ARG A 36 -5.30 -0.88 7.68
N ASN A 37 -4.40 -0.25 8.44
CA ASN A 37 -4.22 -0.53 9.87
C ASN A 37 -5.46 -0.18 10.68
N ALA A 38 -6.11 0.95 10.41
CA ALA A 38 -7.38 1.31 11.05
C ALA A 38 -8.52 0.34 10.72
N ALA A 39 -8.45 -0.33 9.57
CA ALA A 39 -9.36 -1.41 9.18
C ALA A 39 -8.97 -2.80 9.75
N GLY A 40 -7.85 -2.91 10.46
CA GLY A 40 -7.40 -4.15 11.13
C GLY A 40 -6.50 -5.07 10.31
N GLU A 41 -5.95 -4.62 9.18
CA GLU A 41 -5.13 -5.47 8.28
C GLU A 41 -3.66 -5.66 8.76
N ASP A 42 -3.18 -4.85 9.71
CA ASP A 42 -1.80 -4.84 10.24
C ASP A 42 -0.70 -4.86 9.15
N VAL A 43 -0.47 -3.70 8.54
CA VAL A 43 0.44 -3.51 7.41
C VAL A 43 1.48 -2.41 7.68
N HIS A 44 2.57 -2.40 6.91
CA HIS A 44 3.57 -1.33 6.95
C HIS A 44 4.19 -1.08 5.58
N VAL A 45 4.76 0.12 5.38
CA VAL A 45 5.49 0.47 4.16
C VAL A 45 6.95 0.00 4.27
N VAL A 46 7.47 -0.61 3.20
CA VAL A 46 8.88 -1.01 3.07
C VAL A 46 9.47 -0.45 1.79
N TYR A 47 10.77 -0.16 1.82
CA TYR A 47 11.55 0.17 0.62
C TYR A 47 12.19 -1.08 0.03
N SER A 48 12.11 -1.23 -1.30
CA SER A 48 12.76 -2.29 -2.06
C SER A 48 13.85 -1.71 -2.96
N ALA A 49 15.11 -1.98 -2.61
CA ALA A 49 16.27 -1.54 -3.40
C ALA A 49 16.36 -2.21 -4.79
N ARG A 50 15.76 -3.40 -4.96
CA ARG A 50 15.80 -4.12 -6.25
C ARG A 50 14.99 -3.47 -7.36
N GLY A 51 14.02 -2.63 -7.00
CA GLY A 51 13.14 -1.96 -7.97
C GLY A 51 12.90 -0.49 -7.65
N ASP A 52 13.72 0.09 -6.77
CA ASP A 52 13.60 1.46 -6.26
C ASP A 52 12.16 1.89 -6.00
N ARG A 53 11.47 1.14 -5.12
CA ARG A 53 10.04 1.34 -4.86
C ARG A 53 9.69 1.13 -3.41
N PHE A 54 8.69 1.87 -2.96
CA PHE A 54 8.00 1.65 -1.70
C PHE A 54 6.84 0.69 -1.91
N MET A 55 6.55 -0.16 -0.91
CA MET A 55 5.49 -1.17 -0.99
C MET A 55 4.80 -1.32 0.36
N ILE A 56 3.50 -1.56 0.37
CA ILE A 56 2.77 -1.92 1.60
C ILE A 56 2.77 -3.45 1.73
N VAL A 57 3.36 -3.94 2.82
CA VAL A 57 3.43 -5.37 3.13
C VAL A 57 2.74 -5.63 4.46
N PRO A 58 2.12 -6.82 4.65
CA PRO A 58 1.61 -7.21 5.95
C PRO A 58 2.79 -7.26 6.94
N ARG A 59 2.56 -6.76 8.15
CA ARG A 59 3.54 -6.90 9.21
C ARG A 59 3.63 -8.40 9.53
N PRO A 60 4.83 -8.97 9.62
CA PRO A 60 4.96 -10.32 10.13
C PRO A 60 4.41 -10.29 11.55
N LYS A 61 3.28 -10.97 11.78
CA LYS A 61 2.76 -11.23 13.12
C LYS A 61 3.92 -11.85 13.89
N ALA A 62 4.50 -11.09 14.83
CA ALA A 62 5.55 -11.61 15.68
C ALA A 62 5.00 -12.91 16.29
N ALA A 63 5.64 -14.02 15.98
CA ALA A 63 5.33 -15.26 16.66
C ALA A 63 5.82 -15.08 18.11
N ALA A 64 4.85 -15.06 19.02
CA ALA A 64 4.95 -15.00 20.49
C ALA A 64 5.18 -13.62 21.12
#